data_AF-A0A7C5D4G8-F1
#
_entry.id   AF-A0A7C5D4G8-F1
#
_cell.length_a   1.000
_cell.length_b   1.000
_cell.length_c   1.000
_cell.angle_alpha   90.00
_cell.angle_beta   90.00
_cell.angle_gamma   90.00
#
_symmetry.space_group_name_H-M   'P 1'
#
loop_
_entity.id
_entity.type
_entity.pdbx_description
1 polymer ?
#
loop_
_entity_poly.entity_id
_entity_poly.type
_entity_poly.pdbx_seq_one_letter_code
_entity_poly.pdbx_strand_id
1 'polypeptide(L)' 'MAKALKKKKVANISNKVAKKVVSKKKVKATSKKVTKAVLKKKPTTKKSAKKIAKKAAKKAAKKAA' A
#
# COMPACT_ATOMS: atom_id res chain seq x y z
N MET A 1 -1.41 -9.56 22.66
CA MET A 1 -0.62 -9.41 21.41
C MET A 1 -1.50 -8.78 20.31
N ALA A 2 -1.09 -7.66 19.71
CA ALA A 2 -1.89 -7.03 18.64
C ALA A 2 -1.85 -7.88 17.37
N LYS A 3 -3.01 -8.37 16.92
CA LYS A 3 -3.12 -9.16 15.69
C LYS A 3 -2.79 -8.28 14.48
N ALA A 4 -1.99 -8.82 13.55
CA ALA A 4 -1.68 -8.14 12.30
C ALA A 4 -2.96 -7.79 11.53
N LEU A 5 -2.94 -6.68 10.80
CA LEU A 5 -4.07 -6.27 9.97
C LEU A 5 -4.41 -7.32 8.90
N LYS A 6 -5.70 -7.66 8.79
CA LYS A 6 -6.22 -8.55 7.74
C LYS A 6 -5.80 -8.07 6.34
N LYS A 7 -5.40 -9.01 5.48
CA LYS A 7 -4.97 -8.77 4.08
C LYS A 7 -5.96 -7.91 3.29
N LYS A 8 -7.27 -8.14 3.44
CA LYS A 8 -8.34 -7.34 2.81
C LYS A 8 -8.24 -5.85 3.19
N LYS A 9 -7.99 -5.53 4.47
CA LYS A 9 -7.85 -4.13 4.94
C LYS A 9 -6.60 -3.48 4.36
N VAL A 10 -5.48 -4.20 4.29
CA VAL A 10 -4.23 -3.72 3.69
C VAL A 10 -4.38 -3.46 2.19
N ALA A 11 -5.08 -4.34 1.47
CA ALA A 11 -5.35 -4.17 0.04
C ALA A 11 -6.20 -2.90 -0.24
N ASN A 12 -7.25 -2.66 0.54
CA ASN A 12 -8.08 -1.46 0.40
C ASN A 12 -7.28 -0.17 0.65
N ILE A 13 -6.44 -0.14 1.68
CA ILE A 13 -5.55 1.01 1.96
C ILE A 13 -4.58 1.21 0.78
N SER A 14 -3.97 0.14 0.29
CA SER A 14 -3.00 0.19 -0.80
C SER A 14 -3.64 0.69 -2.11
N ASN A 15 -4.86 0.25 -2.43
CA ASN A 15 -5.60 0.74 -3.58
C ASN A 15 -5.96 2.23 -3.45
N LYS A 16 -6.45 2.66 -2.28
CA LYS A 16 -6.84 4.06 -2.04
C LYS A 16 -5.62 5.00 -2.14
N VAL A 17 -4.44 4.54 -1.70
CA VAL A 17 -3.19 5.29 -1.85
C VAL A 17 -2.70 5.25 -3.30
N ALA A 18 -2.67 4.09 -3.96
CA ALA A 18 -2.19 3.97 -5.33
C ALA A 18 -2.99 4.86 -6.29
N LYS A 19 -4.33 4.91 -6.17
CA LYS A 19 -5.20 5.81 -6.96
C LYS A 19 -4.86 7.30 -6.82
N LYS A 20 -4.26 7.72 -5.71
CA LYS A 20 -3.86 9.12 -5.48
C LYS A 20 -2.47 9.46 -6.01
N VAL A 21 -1.68 8.46 -6.39
CA VAL A 21 -0.26 8.64 -6.71
C VAL A 21 0.07 8.23 -8.15
N VAL A 22 -0.69 7.30 -8.74
CA VAL A 22 -0.46 6.83 -10.12
C VAL A 22 -1.73 6.87 -10.95
N SER A 23 -1.58 6.96 -12.27
CA SER A 23 -2.67 6.94 -13.26
C SER A 23 -3.44 5.62 -13.24
N LYS A 24 -4.72 5.63 -13.65
CA LYS A 24 -5.64 4.47 -13.63
C LYS A 24 -5.01 3.19 -14.21
N LYS A 25 -4.25 3.30 -15.30
CA LYS A 25 -3.55 2.16 -15.96
C LYS A 25 -2.51 1.50 -15.03
N LYS A 26 -1.78 2.29 -14.23
CA LYS A 26 -0.72 1.80 -13.32
C LYS A 26 -1.23 1.44 -11.92
N VAL A 27 -2.46 1.80 -11.55
CA VAL A 27 -3.02 1.55 -10.19
C VAL A 27 -2.98 0.07 -9.81
N LYS A 28 -3.39 -0.84 -10.71
CA LYS A 28 -3.46 -2.30 -10.41
C LYS A 28 -2.10 -2.90 -10.08
N ALA A 29 -1.06 -2.53 -10.84
CA ALA A 29 0.30 -3.01 -10.61
C ALA A 29 0.89 -2.39 -9.34
N THR A 30 0.71 -1.08 -9.15
CA THR A 30 1.22 -0.35 -7.99
C THR A 30 0.55 -0.81 -6.69
N SER A 31 -0.77 -1.00 -6.67
CA SER A 31 -1.48 -1.46 -5.48
C SER A 31 -1.06 -2.87 -5.06
N LYS A 32 -0.77 -3.78 -5.99
CA LYS A 32 -0.19 -5.10 -5.69
C LYS A 32 1.20 -4.98 -5.05
N LYS A 33 2.10 -4.16 -5.62
CA LYS A 33 3.45 -3.92 -5.07
C LYS A 33 3.39 -3.31 -3.66
N VAL A 34 2.54 -2.30 -3.47
CA VAL A 34 2.31 -1.65 -2.18
C VAL A 34 1.72 -2.62 -1.16
N THR A 35 0.74 -3.43 -1.55
CA THR A 35 0.14 -4.44 -0.65
C THR A 35 1.18 -5.44 -0.16
N LYS A 36 2.02 -5.98 -1.05
CA LYS A 36 3.13 -6.88 -0.67
C LYS A 36 4.10 -6.20 0.31
N ALA A 37 4.48 -4.95 0.03
CA ALA A 37 5.39 -4.18 0.89
C ALA A 37 4.80 -3.92 2.29
N VAL A 38 3.51 -3.60 2.36
CA VAL A 38 2.82 -3.37 3.64
C VAL A 38 2.69 -4.67 4.42
N LEU A 39 2.33 -5.78 3.78
CA LEU A 39 2.21 -7.08 4.45
C LEU A 39 3.55 -7.59 5.00
N LYS A 40 4.67 -7.37 4.29
CA LYS A 40 6.02 -7.69 4.80
C LYS A 40 6.34 -7.00 6.13
N LYS A 41 5.80 -5.79 6.35
CA LYS A 41 6.01 -5.02 7.58
C LYS A 41 5.00 -5.34 8.68
N LYS A 42 4.09 -6.29 8.46
CA LYS A 42 3.10 -6.79 9.43
C LYS A 42 2.48 -5.69 10.32
N PRO A 43 1.86 -4.64 9.75
CA PRO A 43 1.30 -3.56 10.54
C PRO A 43 0.14 -4.05 11.40
N THR A 44 0.16 -3.65 12.66
CA THR A 44 -0.90 -3.93 13.63
C THR A 44 -2.02 -2.88 13.60
N THR A 45 -1.74 -1.67 13.08
CA THR A 45 -2.70 -0.55 13.08
C THR A 45 -2.93 0.04 11.69
N LYS A 46 -4.13 0.61 11.48
CA LYS A 46 -4.50 1.27 10.20
C LYS A 46 -3.57 2.45 9.90
N LYS A 47 -3.18 3.21 10.93
CA LYS A 47 -2.26 4.36 10.80
C LYS A 47 -0.89 3.92 10.27
N SER A 48 -0.28 2.86 10.82
CA SER A 48 1.02 2.39 10.34
C SER A 48 0.93 1.83 8.93
N ALA A 49 -0.10 1.04 8.62
CA ALA A 49 -0.36 0.53 7.27
C ALA A 49 -0.48 1.67 6.24
N LYS A 50 -1.18 2.77 6.58
CA LYS A 50 -1.32 3.95 5.71
C LYS A 50 0.01 4.67 5.49
N LYS A 51 0.84 4.82 6.53
CA LYS A 51 2.18 5.47 6.44
C LYS A 51 3.11 4.65 5.55
N ILE A 52 3.14 3.32 5.73
CA ILE A 52 3.93 2.39 4.92
C ILE A 52 3.42 2.40 3.46
N ALA A 53 2.11 2.33 3.26
CA ALA A 53 1.51 2.36 1.93
C ALA A 53 1.84 3.64 1.16
N LYS A 54 1.78 4.82 1.81
CA LYS A 54 2.18 6.11 1.21
C LYS A 54 3.65 6.09 0.77
N LYS A 55 4.57 5.66 1.63
CA LYS A 55 6.01 5.58 1.29
C LYS A 55 6.25 4.62 0.12
N ALA A 56 5.63 3.44 0.16
CA ALA A 56 5.77 2.45 -0.90
C ALA A 56 5.16 2.92 -2.24
N ALA A 57 4.00 3.58 -2.21
CA ALA A 57 3.36 4.12 -3.41
C ALA A 57 4.18 5.25 -4.04
N LYS A 58 4.73 6.17 -3.22
CA LYS A 58 5.64 7.22 -3.71
C LYS A 58 6.89 6.64 -4.35
N LYS A 59 7.53 5.63 -3.73
CA LYS A 59 8.69 4.93 -4.33
C LYS A 59 8.33 4.23 -5.64
N ALA A 60 7.17 3.57 -5.69
CA ALA A 60 6.70 2.88 -6.89
C ALA A 60 6.35 3.85 -8.02
N ALA A 61 5.83 5.04 -7.70
CA ALA A 61 5.56 6.08 -8.68
C ALA A 61 6.83 6.75 -9.18
N LYS A 62 7.79 7.07 -8.30
CA LYS A 62 9.09 7.63 -8.68
C LYS A 62 9.92 6.68 -9.56
N LYS A 63 9.77 5.36 -9.38
CA LYS A 63 10.38 4.36 -10.28
C LYS A 63 9.65 4.16 -11.61
N ALA A 64 8.47 4.75 -11.77
CA ALA A 64 7.60 4.57 -12.94
C ALA A 64 7.39 5.86 -13.73
N ALA A 65 7.99 6.96 -13.26
CA ALA A 65 8.32 8.17 -14.02
C ALA A 65 9.73 7.97 -14.57
#